data_AF-A0A926ERF0-F1
#
_entry.id   AF-A0A926ERF0-F1
#
_cell.length_a   1.000
_cell.length_b   1.000
_cell.length_c   1.000
_cell.angle_alpha   90.00
_cell.angle_beta   90.00
_cell.angle_gamma   90.00
#
_symmetry.space_group_name_H-M   'P 1'
#
loop_
_entity.id
_entity.type
_entity.pdbx_description
1 polymer ?
#
loop_
_entity_poly.entity_id
_entity_poly.type
_entity_poly.pdbx_seq_one_letter_code
_entity_poly.pdbx_strand_id
1 'polypeptide(L)'
;MPDIKLKIQIGNANVELEGEGAVIQTIFSQLCESGLGALDSQSGKPPISTVPAAKPSPPLKITGAADAQVKETFPSIEVILSKNLPRTESEWILIYAFYASKFGMVPVSRDEIRGVYRQTGRLTRSRSNNFSSNLQNLHASGYLSSSDNLTYALTPAGSNKIQEILTQPQTAKSPSPKKRSKRNPPTYRLVSLPLDNKQKEDLNLFYHSMHLTSRVDQVVVLFYWMHKNKLLDVIDKDTAFTLLRIVKEPITFNIPQALSNASTRNRYIRSNGEKGRYLLDEKGEDYVTHKLMDRK
;
A
#
# COMPACT_ATOMS: atom_id res chain seq x y z
N MET A 1 -48.02 -8.83 -25.24
CA MET A 1 -46.85 -9.37 -25.95
C MET A 1 -45.99 -10.08 -24.92
N PRO A 2 -45.41 -11.26 -25.19
CA PRO A 2 -44.53 -11.91 -24.22
C PRO A 2 -43.21 -11.14 -24.14
N ASP A 3 -42.82 -10.69 -22.94
CA ASP A 3 -41.61 -9.88 -22.72
C ASP A 3 -40.35 -10.73 -22.53
N ILE A 4 -40.48 -12.04 -22.21
CA ILE A 4 -39.33 -12.87 -21.86
C ILE A 4 -39.49 -14.30 -22.39
N LYS A 5 -38.42 -14.81 -23.01
CA LYS A 5 -38.23 -16.21 -23.40
C LYS A 5 -36.97 -16.76 -22.74
N LEU A 6 -37.13 -17.82 -21.93
CA LEU A 6 -36.06 -18.46 -21.19
C LEU A 6 -35.84 -19.89 -21.71
N LYS A 7 -34.61 -20.20 -22.12
CA LYS A 7 -34.22 -21.53 -22.58
C LYS A 7 -33.10 -22.06 -21.70
N ILE A 8 -33.32 -23.22 -21.07
CA ILE A 8 -32.38 -23.85 -20.16
C ILE A 8 -32.09 -25.27 -20.66
N GLN A 9 -30.82 -25.64 -20.67
CA GLN A 9 -30.33 -26.98 -21.01
C GLN A 9 -29.54 -27.54 -19.83
N ILE A 10 -29.99 -28.67 -19.28
CA ILE A 10 -29.31 -29.38 -18.18
C ILE A 10 -29.14 -30.85 -18.61
N GLY A 11 -27.90 -31.25 -18.90
CA GLY A 11 -27.59 -32.58 -19.42
C GLY A 11 -28.33 -32.86 -20.74
N ASN A 12 -29.21 -33.84 -20.73
CA ASN A 12 -30.07 -34.25 -21.84
C ASN A 12 -31.49 -33.65 -21.80
N ALA A 13 -31.81 -32.80 -20.82
CA ALA A 13 -33.10 -32.13 -20.70
C ALA A 13 -33.05 -30.69 -21.21
N ASN A 14 -34.04 -30.31 -22.02
CA ASN A 14 -34.23 -28.94 -22.52
C ASN A 14 -35.59 -28.42 -22.04
N VAL A 15 -35.59 -27.26 -21.39
CA VAL A 15 -36.81 -26.59 -20.91
C VAL A 15 -36.86 -25.18 -21.52
N GLU A 16 -37.93 -24.89 -22.27
CA GLU A 16 -38.23 -23.58 -22.84
C GLU A 16 -39.50 -23.02 -22.21
N LEU A 17 -39.42 -21.79 -21.70
CA LEU A 17 -40.53 -21.06 -21.10
C LEU A 17 -40.68 -19.69 -21.78
N GLU A 18 -41.88 -19.35 -22.22
CA GLU A 18 -42.19 -18.07 -22.88
C GLU A 18 -43.47 -17.48 -22.30
N GLY A 19 -43.42 -16.21 -21.87
CA GLY A 19 -44.52 -15.58 -21.14
C GLY A 19 -44.12 -14.30 -20.39
N GLU A 20 -44.96 -13.91 -19.45
CA GLU A 20 -44.79 -12.68 -18.65
C GLU A 20 -43.71 -12.86 -17.57
N GLY A 21 -42.83 -11.87 -17.41
CA GLY A 21 -41.59 -12.00 -16.65
C GLY A 21 -41.74 -12.38 -15.17
N ALA A 22 -42.80 -11.91 -14.52
CA ALA A 22 -43.09 -12.26 -13.12
C ALA A 22 -43.45 -13.75 -12.96
N VAL A 23 -44.24 -14.29 -13.89
CA VAL A 23 -44.68 -15.68 -13.88
C VAL A 23 -43.50 -16.61 -14.18
N ILE A 24 -42.61 -16.23 -15.10
CA ILE A 24 -41.40 -17.00 -15.41
C ILE A 24 -40.47 -17.06 -14.21
N GLN A 25 -40.29 -15.96 -13.47
CA GLN A 25 -39.45 -15.97 -12.26
C GLN A 25 -40.04 -16.86 -11.16
N THR A 26 -41.35 -16.83 -10.96
CA THR A 26 -42.01 -17.72 -9.99
C THR A 26 -41.88 -19.20 -10.38
N ILE A 27 -42.15 -19.53 -11.65
CA ILE A 27 -42.04 -20.91 -12.15
C ILE A 27 -40.59 -21.39 -12.09
N PHE A 28 -39.61 -20.53 -12.43
CA PHE A 28 -38.19 -20.86 -12.34
C PHE A 28 -37.73 -21.06 -10.90
N SER A 29 -38.11 -20.18 -9.96
CA SER A 29 -37.80 -20.34 -8.54
C SER A 29 -38.40 -21.62 -7.96
N GLN A 30 -39.65 -21.95 -8.33
CA GLN A 30 -40.26 -23.23 -7.95
C GLN A 30 -39.56 -24.43 -8.58
N LEU A 31 -39.11 -24.34 -9.84
CA LEU A 31 -38.32 -25.37 -10.48
C LEU A 31 -36.96 -25.57 -9.80
N CYS A 32 -36.30 -24.50 -9.34
CA CYS A 32 -35.07 -24.59 -8.56
C CYS A 32 -35.29 -25.20 -7.18
N GLU A 33 -36.34 -24.79 -6.48
CA GLU A 33 -36.61 -25.16 -5.09
C GLU A 33 -37.25 -26.55 -4.95
N SER A 34 -38.14 -26.92 -5.87
CA SER A 34 -38.96 -28.14 -5.79
C SER A 34 -38.56 -29.24 -6.79
N GLY A 35 -37.82 -28.90 -7.85
CA GLY A 35 -37.48 -29.83 -8.94
C GLY A 35 -35.99 -30.13 -9.05
N LEU A 36 -35.19 -29.14 -9.48
CA LEU A 36 -33.77 -29.28 -9.77
C LEU A 36 -32.89 -29.38 -8.51
N GLY A 37 -33.31 -28.75 -7.41
CA GLY A 37 -32.60 -28.86 -6.12
C GLY A 37 -32.68 -30.25 -5.48
N ALA A 38 -33.63 -31.09 -5.89
CA ALA A 38 -33.80 -32.46 -5.39
C ALA A 38 -33.08 -33.52 -6.25
N LEU A 39 -32.54 -33.15 -7.41
CA LEU A 39 -31.91 -34.11 -8.33
C LEU A 39 -30.48 -34.50 -7.96
N ASP A 40 -29.84 -33.83 -7.00
CA ASP A 40 -28.53 -34.25 -6.45
C ASP A 40 -28.67 -35.40 -5.42
N SER A 41 -29.91 -35.90 -5.19
CA SER A 41 -30.19 -37.00 -4.26
C SER A 41 -30.47 -38.35 -4.92
N GLN A 42 -30.48 -38.45 -6.26
CA GLN A 42 -30.73 -39.72 -6.95
C GLN A 42 -29.86 -39.91 -8.20
N SER A 43 -28.58 -40.28 -8.01
CA SER A 43 -27.86 -41.11 -8.97
C SER A 43 -27.63 -42.50 -8.35
N GLY A 44 -28.57 -43.41 -8.63
CA GLY A 44 -28.42 -44.83 -8.34
C GLY A 44 -27.26 -45.45 -9.14
N LYS A 45 -26.57 -46.38 -8.47
CA LYS A 45 -25.48 -47.24 -8.98
C LYS A 45 -25.74 -47.89 -10.36
N PRO A 46 -24.68 -48.23 -11.12
CA PRO A 46 -24.74 -49.19 -12.23
C PRO A 46 -24.83 -50.66 -11.73
N PRO A 47 -25.17 -51.65 -12.60
CA PRO A 47 -25.68 -52.95 -12.17
C PRO A 47 -24.61 -54.02 -11.82
N ILE A 48 -24.94 -54.78 -10.77
CA ILE A 48 -24.70 -56.20 -10.43
C ILE A 48 -23.58 -57.02 -11.14
N SER A 49 -22.64 -57.54 -10.32
CA SER A 49 -22.06 -58.92 -10.27
C SER A 49 -20.65 -58.81 -9.64
N THR A 50 -20.26 -59.42 -8.51
CA THR A 50 -20.35 -60.82 -8.03
C THR A 50 -20.16 -60.90 -6.49
N VAL A 51 -20.64 -61.99 -5.89
CA VAL A 51 -20.62 -62.43 -4.45
C VAL A 51 -19.31 -63.23 -4.15
N PRO A 52 -18.90 -63.71 -2.93
CA PRO A 52 -19.28 -63.56 -1.48
C PRO A 52 -18.09 -63.01 -0.62
N ALA A 53 -18.09 -62.76 0.70
CA ALA A 53 -18.54 -63.56 1.86
C ALA A 53 -18.45 -62.79 3.21
N ALA A 54 -19.19 -63.30 4.21
CA ALA A 54 -18.99 -63.27 5.67
C ALA A 54 -19.59 -62.14 6.56
N LYS A 55 -20.32 -62.61 7.58
CA LYS A 55 -21.10 -61.98 8.68
C LYS A 55 -20.20 -61.49 9.86
N PRO A 56 -20.72 -61.09 11.05
CA PRO A 56 -21.63 -59.98 11.43
C PRO A 56 -21.16 -59.15 12.67
N SER A 57 -21.97 -58.14 13.07
CA SER A 57 -22.16 -57.52 14.43
C SER A 57 -21.55 -56.11 14.68
N PRO A 58 -22.06 -55.31 15.65
CA PRO A 58 -23.41 -54.72 15.82
C PRO A 58 -23.35 -53.16 15.96
N PRO A 59 -24.50 -52.44 16.04
CA PRO A 59 -24.56 -50.99 15.81
C PRO A 59 -24.32 -50.16 17.08
N LEU A 60 -23.49 -49.11 16.96
CA LEU A 60 -23.44 -48.02 17.94
C LEU A 60 -24.24 -46.81 17.43
N LYS A 61 -25.20 -46.41 18.26
CA LYS A 61 -26.15 -45.31 18.11
C LYS A 61 -25.44 -43.97 17.90
N ILE A 62 -25.94 -43.15 16.97
CA ILE A 62 -25.75 -41.69 17.03
C ILE A 62 -27.12 -41.08 17.29
N THR A 63 -27.28 -40.65 18.53
CA THR A 63 -28.35 -39.79 19.02
C THR A 63 -28.30 -38.46 18.27
N GLY A 64 -29.44 -38.02 17.75
CA GLY A 64 -29.59 -36.68 17.17
C GLY A 64 -29.53 -35.59 18.24
N ALA A 65 -28.99 -34.44 17.85
CA ALA A 65 -29.40 -33.13 18.35
C ALA A 65 -28.73 -32.01 17.52
N ALA A 66 -29.54 -30.98 17.28
CA ALA A 66 -29.18 -29.59 16.98
C ALA A 66 -28.93 -29.18 15.52
N ASP A 67 -30.02 -28.69 14.92
CA ASP A 67 -30.05 -27.41 14.21
C ASP A 67 -29.08 -26.37 14.82
N ALA A 68 -28.26 -25.76 13.97
CA ALA A 68 -27.82 -24.36 14.09
C ALA A 68 -27.12 -23.91 12.80
N GLN A 69 -27.82 -23.19 11.93
CA GLN A 69 -27.18 -22.37 10.91
C GLN A 69 -26.55 -21.13 11.58
N VAL A 70 -25.25 -20.91 11.38
CA VAL A 70 -24.56 -19.68 11.81
C VAL A 70 -24.78 -18.60 10.74
N LYS A 71 -25.65 -17.63 11.03
CA LYS A 71 -25.63 -16.30 10.40
C LYS A 71 -24.36 -15.59 10.87
N GLU A 72 -23.31 -15.51 10.04
CA GLU A 72 -22.13 -14.71 10.38
C GLU A 72 -22.53 -13.23 10.49
N THR A 73 -22.69 -12.75 11.73
CA THR A 73 -23.02 -11.36 12.03
C THR A 73 -21.71 -10.60 12.19
N PHE A 74 -21.22 -9.98 11.11
CA PHE A 74 -20.05 -9.12 11.21
C PHE A 74 -20.37 -7.87 12.05
N PRO A 75 -19.44 -7.40 12.91
CA PRO A 75 -19.64 -6.20 13.70
C PRO A 75 -19.81 -4.97 12.80
N SER A 76 -20.43 -3.90 13.29
CA SER A 76 -20.45 -2.63 12.55
C SER A 76 -19.06 -1.99 12.55
N ILE A 77 -18.79 -1.15 11.55
CA ILE A 77 -17.52 -0.41 11.44
C ILE A 77 -17.26 0.48 12.68
N GLU A 78 -18.31 0.98 13.33
CA GLU A 78 -18.23 1.77 14.56
C GLU A 78 -17.73 0.93 15.76
N VAL A 79 -18.16 -0.33 15.84
CA VAL A 79 -17.66 -1.27 16.85
C VAL A 79 -16.18 -1.58 16.62
N ILE A 80 -15.76 -1.69 15.36
CA ILE A 80 -14.34 -1.89 15.01
C ILE A 80 -13.50 -0.66 15.37
N LEU A 81 -14.02 0.54 15.15
CA LEU A 81 -13.37 1.81 15.50
C LEU A 81 -13.21 1.96 17.01
N SER A 82 -14.28 1.74 17.77
CA SER A 82 -14.26 1.86 19.23
C SER A 82 -13.32 0.85 19.88
N LYS A 83 -13.27 -0.38 19.37
CA LYS A 83 -12.36 -1.42 19.84
C LYS A 83 -10.96 -1.35 19.22
N ASN A 84 -10.75 -0.49 18.22
CA ASN A 84 -9.50 -0.32 17.47
C ASN A 84 -8.86 -1.68 17.06
N LEU A 85 -9.65 -2.59 16.49
CA LEU A 85 -9.22 -3.98 16.21
C LEU A 85 -8.02 -4.07 15.25
N PRO A 86 -7.99 -3.34 14.12
CA PRO A 86 -6.86 -3.37 13.19
C PRO A 86 -5.64 -2.62 13.74
N ARG A 87 -4.47 -3.23 13.64
CA ARG A 87 -3.21 -2.76 14.25
C ARG A 87 -2.37 -1.93 13.32
N THR A 88 -2.42 -2.26 12.03
CA THR A 88 -1.65 -1.56 10.99
C THR A 88 -2.55 -0.79 10.05
N GLU A 89 -2.00 0.23 9.41
CA GLU A 89 -2.75 0.99 8.41
C GLU A 89 -3.19 0.11 7.23
N SER A 90 -2.38 -0.89 6.85
CA SER A 90 -2.78 -1.87 5.83
C SER A 90 -3.99 -2.71 6.26
N GLU A 91 -4.05 -3.14 7.52
CA GLU A 91 -5.22 -3.85 8.04
C GLU A 91 -6.46 -2.96 8.09
N TRP A 92 -6.31 -1.67 8.41
CA TRP A 92 -7.40 -0.70 8.30
C TRP A 92 -7.93 -0.58 6.87
N ILE A 93 -7.03 -0.45 5.88
CA ILE A 93 -7.43 -0.43 4.46
C ILE A 93 -8.15 -1.73 4.07
N LEU A 94 -7.66 -2.89 4.53
CA LEU A 94 -8.28 -4.18 4.22
C LEU A 94 -9.71 -4.29 4.78
N ILE A 95 -9.92 -3.85 6.02
CA ILE A 95 -11.26 -3.78 6.63
C ILE A 95 -12.16 -2.82 5.85
N TYR A 96 -11.67 -1.64 5.47
CA TYR A 96 -12.48 -0.70 4.70
C TYR A 96 -12.80 -1.22 3.29
N ALA A 97 -11.89 -1.94 2.65
CA ALA A 97 -12.16 -2.64 1.40
C ALA A 97 -13.27 -3.67 1.57
N PHE A 98 -13.28 -4.41 2.69
CA PHE A 98 -14.33 -5.38 3.01
C PHE A 98 -15.71 -4.73 3.19
N TYR A 99 -15.82 -3.64 3.96
CA TYR A 99 -17.10 -2.95 4.12
C TYR A 99 -17.56 -2.23 2.84
N ALA A 100 -16.63 -1.62 2.09
CA ALA A 100 -16.95 -1.00 0.81
C ALA A 100 -17.44 -2.02 -0.24
N SER A 101 -16.95 -3.27 -0.19
CA SER A 101 -17.26 -4.34 -1.14
C SER A 101 -18.53 -5.11 -0.80
N LYS A 102 -19.34 -4.62 0.15
CA LYS A 102 -20.46 -5.37 0.74
C LYS A 102 -20.01 -6.75 1.20
N PHE A 103 -18.99 -6.78 2.06
CA PHE A 103 -18.40 -7.99 2.63
C PHE A 103 -17.66 -8.89 1.60
N GLY A 104 -17.04 -8.28 0.58
CA GLY A 104 -16.26 -9.00 -0.43
C GLY A 104 -17.06 -9.52 -1.63
N MET A 105 -18.35 -9.18 -1.74
CA MET A 105 -19.22 -9.65 -2.82
C MET A 105 -18.99 -8.89 -4.14
N VAL A 106 -18.51 -7.65 -4.08
CA VAL A 106 -18.33 -6.77 -5.25
C VAL A 106 -16.92 -6.19 -5.26
N PRO A 107 -16.25 -6.07 -6.42
CA PRO A 107 -14.98 -5.35 -6.51
C PRO A 107 -15.14 -3.88 -6.12
N VAL A 108 -14.10 -3.31 -5.50
CA VAL A 108 -14.10 -1.93 -5.00
C VAL A 108 -13.01 -1.09 -5.63
N SER A 109 -13.33 0.16 -5.86
CA SER A 109 -12.40 1.17 -6.33
C SER A 109 -11.60 1.79 -5.16
N ARG A 110 -10.48 2.42 -5.50
CA ARG A 110 -9.69 3.20 -4.53
C ARG A 110 -10.48 4.30 -3.85
N ASP A 111 -11.37 4.95 -4.59
CA ASP A 111 -12.10 6.11 -4.09
C ASP A 111 -13.24 5.71 -3.16
N GLU A 112 -13.86 4.55 -3.37
CA GLU A 112 -14.83 3.98 -2.42
C GLU A 112 -14.18 3.65 -1.08
N ILE A 113 -13.00 3.00 -1.10
CA ILE A 113 -12.24 2.72 0.13
C ILE A 113 -11.89 4.03 0.86
N ARG A 114 -11.47 5.07 0.12
CA ARG A 114 -11.21 6.41 0.68
C ARG A 114 -12.49 7.08 1.19
N GLY A 115 -13.63 6.81 0.58
CA GLY A 115 -14.93 7.27 1.05
C GLY A 115 -15.18 6.81 2.48
N VAL A 116 -14.93 5.53 2.76
CA VAL A 116 -15.05 4.96 4.12
C VAL A 116 -14.06 5.61 5.09
N TYR A 117 -12.82 5.90 4.67
CA TYR A 117 -11.86 6.67 5.48
C TYR A 117 -12.35 8.06 5.87
N ARG A 118 -13.05 8.75 4.96
CA ARG A 118 -13.62 10.08 5.22
C ARG A 118 -14.80 10.00 6.17
N GLN A 119 -15.70 9.05 5.93
CA GLN A 119 -16.89 8.83 6.76
C GLN A 119 -16.53 8.49 8.21
N THR A 120 -15.43 7.76 8.41
CA THR A 120 -14.93 7.39 9.74
C THR A 120 -14.01 8.42 10.39
N GLY A 121 -13.78 9.57 9.75
CA GLY A 121 -12.90 10.64 10.26
C GLY A 121 -11.42 10.26 10.36
N ARG A 122 -10.99 9.15 9.76
CA ARG A 122 -9.60 8.66 9.86
C ARG A 122 -8.69 9.14 8.74
N LEU A 123 -9.21 9.84 7.72
CA LEU A 123 -8.37 10.38 6.66
C LEU A 123 -7.50 11.53 7.16
N THR A 124 -6.17 11.38 7.11
CA THR A 124 -5.19 12.45 7.37
C THR A 124 -4.25 12.61 6.19
N ARG A 125 -3.53 13.75 6.10
CA ARG A 125 -2.54 13.97 5.02
C ARG A 125 -1.49 12.87 4.96
N SER A 126 -1.01 12.41 6.11
CA SER A 126 -0.04 11.31 6.18
C SER A 126 -0.63 9.99 5.68
N ARG A 127 -1.85 9.63 6.11
CA ARG A 127 -2.52 8.40 5.66
C ARG A 127 -2.84 8.45 4.16
N SER A 128 -3.27 9.60 3.65
CA SER A 128 -3.51 9.82 2.22
C SER A 128 -2.23 9.62 1.39
N ASN A 129 -1.11 10.20 1.83
CA ASN A 129 0.18 10.05 1.14
C ASN A 129 0.68 8.60 1.11
N ASN A 130 0.35 7.80 2.13
CA ASN A 130 0.78 6.41 2.25
C ASN A 130 -0.25 5.38 1.74
N PHE A 131 -1.46 5.82 1.36
CA PHE A 131 -2.58 4.95 0.99
C PHE A 131 -2.22 4.02 -0.18
N SER A 132 -1.68 4.57 -1.27
CA SER A 132 -1.32 3.80 -2.46
C SER A 132 -0.28 2.72 -2.16
N SER A 133 0.75 3.06 -1.36
CA SER A 133 1.78 2.10 -0.96
C SER A 133 1.21 0.96 -0.10
N ASN A 134 0.32 1.28 0.84
CA ASN A 134 -0.31 0.26 1.67
C ASN A 134 -1.25 -0.65 0.87
N LEU A 135 -1.98 -0.10 -0.11
CA LEU A 135 -2.85 -0.88 -0.99
C LEU A 135 -2.04 -1.82 -1.90
N GLN A 136 -0.90 -1.35 -2.41
CA GLN A 136 0.05 -2.20 -3.14
C GLN A 136 0.63 -3.31 -2.24
N ASN A 137 0.92 -3.01 -0.97
CA ASN A 137 1.36 -4.04 -0.03
C ASN A 137 0.28 -5.11 0.21
N LEU A 138 -0.99 -4.73 0.29
CA LEU A 138 -2.10 -5.69 0.43
C LEU A 138 -2.24 -6.57 -0.81
N HIS A 139 -2.05 -5.99 -2.00
CA HIS A 139 -2.02 -6.74 -3.26
C HIS A 139 -0.82 -7.70 -3.31
N ALA A 140 0.39 -7.22 -3.01
CA ALA A 140 1.60 -8.04 -2.95
C ALA A 140 1.53 -9.16 -1.90
N SER A 141 0.80 -8.94 -0.80
CA SER A 141 0.57 -9.96 0.24
C SER A 141 -0.53 -10.97 -0.17
N GLY A 142 -1.17 -10.79 -1.32
CA GLY A 142 -2.23 -11.66 -1.82
C GLY A 142 -3.59 -11.50 -1.12
N TYR A 143 -3.80 -10.44 -0.33
CA TYR A 143 -5.07 -10.19 0.36
C TYR A 143 -6.12 -9.51 -0.52
N LEU A 144 -5.65 -8.74 -1.51
CA LEU A 144 -6.50 -8.13 -2.53
C LEU A 144 -5.96 -8.55 -3.90
N SER A 145 -6.85 -8.93 -4.82
CA SER A 145 -6.52 -9.07 -6.23
C SER A 145 -6.88 -7.78 -6.96
N SER A 146 -6.10 -7.44 -7.99
CA SER A 146 -6.33 -6.27 -8.83
C SER A 146 -6.63 -6.74 -10.24
N SER A 147 -7.79 -6.36 -10.78
CA SER A 147 -8.15 -6.66 -12.18
C SER A 147 -7.51 -5.64 -13.13
N ASP A 148 -7.65 -4.34 -12.83
CA ASP A 148 -7.21 -3.25 -13.73
C ASP A 148 -6.37 -2.16 -13.04
N ASN A 149 -5.75 -2.46 -11.91
CA ASN A 149 -5.04 -1.48 -11.05
C ASN A 149 -5.92 -0.34 -10.52
N LEU A 150 -7.22 -0.36 -10.77
CA LEU A 150 -8.20 0.63 -10.32
C LEU A 150 -9.24 0.00 -9.39
N THR A 151 -9.57 -1.26 -9.68
CA THR A 151 -10.52 -2.10 -8.96
C THR A 151 -9.80 -3.21 -8.22
N TYR A 152 -10.28 -3.49 -7.01
CA TYR A 152 -9.71 -4.47 -6.10
C TYR A 152 -10.81 -5.43 -5.64
N ALA A 153 -10.55 -6.73 -5.72
CA ALA A 153 -11.43 -7.75 -5.17
C ALA A 153 -10.75 -8.44 -3.97
N LEU A 154 -11.57 -8.85 -3.00
CA LEU A 154 -11.08 -9.55 -1.83
C LEU A 154 -10.75 -11.01 -2.19
N THR A 155 -9.57 -11.47 -1.82
CA THR A 155 -9.18 -12.87 -2.00
C THR A 155 -9.60 -13.70 -0.80
N PRO A 156 -9.66 -15.05 -0.92
CA PRO A 156 -9.89 -15.92 0.24
C PRO A 156 -8.88 -15.69 1.38
N ALA A 157 -7.62 -15.41 1.05
CA ALA A 157 -6.59 -15.07 2.03
C ALA A 157 -6.90 -13.73 2.76
N GLY A 158 -7.43 -12.75 2.03
CA GLY A 158 -7.89 -11.48 2.61
C GLY A 158 -9.08 -11.68 3.56
N SER A 159 -10.07 -12.47 3.17
CA SER A 159 -11.23 -12.80 4.02
C SER A 159 -10.82 -13.49 5.32
N ASN A 160 -9.91 -14.47 5.23
CA ASN A 160 -9.37 -15.14 6.41
C ASN A 160 -8.62 -14.16 7.33
N LYS A 161 -7.87 -13.22 6.76
CA LYS A 161 -7.17 -12.18 7.53
C LYS A 161 -8.15 -11.23 8.22
N ILE A 162 -9.27 -10.90 7.58
CA ILE A 162 -10.33 -10.09 8.18
C ILE A 162 -10.96 -10.83 9.35
N GLN A 163 -11.32 -12.11 9.18
CA GLN A 163 -11.86 -12.91 10.29
C GLN A 163 -10.87 -12.98 11.46
N GLU A 164 -9.58 -13.16 11.17
CA GLU A 164 -8.52 -13.11 12.18
C GLU A 164 -8.52 -11.78 12.94
N ILE A 165 -8.60 -10.64 12.24
CA ILE A 165 -8.64 -9.30 12.86
C ILE A 165 -9.90 -9.10 13.72
N LEU A 166 -11.05 -9.61 13.27
CA LEU A 166 -12.33 -9.43 13.96
C LEU A 166 -12.47 -10.32 15.19
N THR A 167 -11.85 -11.51 15.18
CA THR A 167 -11.94 -12.51 16.26
C THR A 167 -10.78 -12.44 17.25
N GLN A 168 -9.67 -11.80 16.90
CA GLN A 168 -8.48 -11.74 17.76
C GLN A 168 -8.75 -10.99 19.07
N PRO A 169 -8.41 -11.59 20.24
CA PRO A 169 -8.36 -10.86 21.49
C PRO A 169 -7.26 -9.79 21.44
N GLN A 170 -7.57 -8.61 21.99
CA GLN A 170 -6.68 -7.43 22.05
C GLN A 170 -5.32 -7.71 22.73
N THR A 171 -5.15 -8.87 23.37
CA THR A 171 -3.95 -9.29 24.10
C THR A 171 -2.87 -9.93 23.24
N ALA A 172 -3.16 -10.30 21.98
CA ALA A 172 -2.09 -10.75 21.08
C ALA A 172 -1.11 -9.58 20.91
N LYS A 173 0.18 -9.75 21.24
CA LYS A 173 1.15 -8.65 21.17
C LYS A 173 1.12 -8.01 19.78
N SER A 174 0.99 -6.68 19.70
CA SER A 174 1.24 -5.92 18.46
C SER A 174 2.53 -6.45 17.86
N PRO A 175 2.64 -6.66 16.53
CA PRO A 175 3.92 -7.04 15.93
C PRO A 175 4.95 -6.05 16.46
N SER A 176 5.95 -6.56 17.17
CA SER A 176 6.97 -5.73 17.79
C SER A 176 7.50 -4.82 16.68
N PRO A 177 7.60 -3.50 16.92
CA PRO A 177 8.04 -2.58 15.88
C PRO A 177 9.34 -3.15 15.33
N LYS A 178 9.34 -3.56 14.04
CA LYS A 178 10.54 -4.06 13.38
C LYS A 178 11.63 -3.07 13.75
N LYS A 179 12.64 -3.52 14.52
CA LYS A 179 13.72 -2.65 15.00
C LYS A 179 14.17 -1.88 13.78
N ARG A 180 13.87 -0.57 13.74
CA ARG A 180 14.39 0.29 12.70
C ARG A 180 15.89 0.08 12.80
N SER A 181 16.48 -0.50 11.74
CA SER A 181 17.93 -0.59 11.61
C SER A 181 18.46 0.77 12.04
N LYS A 182 19.22 0.78 13.14
CA LYS A 182 19.77 2.01 13.71
C LYS A 182 20.67 2.54 12.60
N ARG A 183 20.17 3.53 11.84
CA ARG A 183 20.93 4.09 10.72
C ARG A 183 22.16 4.73 11.35
N ASN A 184 23.31 4.11 11.14
CA ASN A 184 24.58 4.69 11.57
C ASN A 184 24.70 6.07 10.92
N PRO A 185 25.15 7.09 11.68
CA PRO A 185 25.40 8.39 11.11
C PRO A 185 26.39 8.26 9.95
N PRO A 186 26.23 9.05 8.87
CA PRO A 186 27.19 9.03 7.78
C PRO A 186 28.57 9.43 8.29
N THR A 187 29.57 8.64 7.94
CA THR A 187 30.98 8.98 8.15
C THR A 187 31.47 9.88 7.03
N TYR A 188 32.28 10.87 7.39
CA TYR A 188 32.86 11.84 6.48
C TYR A 188 34.39 11.76 6.51
N ARG A 189 35.02 12.07 5.38
CA ARG A 189 36.48 12.17 5.25
C ARG A 189 36.85 13.59 4.86
N LEU A 190 37.96 14.09 5.40
CA LEU A 190 38.56 15.33 4.93
C LEU A 190 39.28 15.05 3.62
N VAL A 191 38.98 15.83 2.59
CA VAL A 191 39.56 15.68 1.25
C VAL A 191 40.46 16.87 0.95
N SER A 192 41.56 16.64 0.23
CA SER A 192 42.38 17.75 -0.25
C SER A 192 41.64 18.49 -1.37
N LEU A 193 41.41 19.79 -1.17
CA LEU A 193 40.74 20.63 -2.16
C LEU A 193 41.73 21.57 -2.83
N PRO A 194 41.54 21.91 -4.11
CA PRO A 194 42.39 22.84 -4.84
C PRO A 194 42.08 24.30 -4.46
N LEU A 195 42.09 24.63 -3.16
CA LEU A 195 41.92 25.99 -2.65
C LEU A 195 43.19 26.49 -1.98
N ASP A 196 43.65 27.66 -2.40
CA ASP A 196 44.66 28.42 -1.66
C ASP A 196 44.07 29.09 -0.40
N ASN A 197 44.91 29.74 0.40
CA ASN A 197 44.45 30.37 1.65
C ASN A 197 43.52 31.57 1.41
N LYS A 198 43.75 32.35 0.36
CA LYS A 198 42.92 33.49 0.01
C LYS A 198 41.53 33.03 -0.46
N GLN A 199 41.48 32.01 -1.30
CA GLN A 199 40.25 31.37 -1.75
C GLN A 199 39.43 30.79 -0.60
N LYS A 200 40.09 30.23 0.43
CA LYS A 200 39.40 29.77 1.64
C LYS A 200 38.76 30.92 2.42
N GLU A 201 39.46 32.04 2.55
CA GLU A 201 38.94 33.25 3.19
C GLU A 201 37.78 33.84 2.39
N ASP A 202 37.92 33.96 1.07
CA ASP A 202 36.89 34.46 0.16
C ASP A 202 35.62 33.58 0.19
N LEU A 203 35.79 32.26 0.21
CA LEU A 203 34.68 31.31 0.39
C LEU A 203 33.98 31.53 1.74
N ASN A 204 34.76 31.68 2.81
CA ASN A 204 34.21 31.91 4.14
C ASN A 204 33.40 33.21 4.22
N LEU A 205 33.91 34.30 3.65
CA LEU A 205 33.20 35.57 3.58
C LEU A 205 31.93 35.47 2.73
N PHE A 206 32.03 34.86 1.54
CA PHE A 206 30.88 34.67 0.66
C PHE A 206 29.78 33.85 1.33
N TYR A 207 30.13 32.73 1.97
CA TYR A 207 29.16 31.86 2.62
C TYR A 207 28.39 32.57 3.73
N HIS A 208 29.09 33.33 4.59
CA HIS A 208 28.45 34.06 5.69
C HIS A 208 27.73 35.34 5.26
N SER A 209 28.02 35.86 4.06
CA SER A 209 27.25 36.97 3.49
C SER A 209 25.83 36.57 3.06
N MET A 210 25.57 35.27 2.94
CA MET A 210 24.31 34.72 2.42
C MET A 210 23.37 34.28 3.56
N HIS A 211 22.07 34.51 3.40
CA HIS A 211 21.07 34.05 4.38
C HIS A 211 20.64 32.59 4.14
N LEU A 212 21.33 31.65 4.80
CA LEU A 212 21.20 30.20 4.59
C LEU A 212 20.22 29.56 5.59
N THR A 213 18.94 29.61 5.28
CA THR A 213 17.88 29.06 6.17
C THR A 213 17.80 27.54 6.16
N SER A 214 18.05 26.92 5.01
CA SER A 214 17.83 25.49 4.81
C SER A 214 19.13 24.73 4.64
N ARG A 215 19.15 23.46 5.06
CA ARG A 215 20.28 22.55 4.82
C ARG A 215 20.60 22.38 3.33
N VAL A 216 19.61 22.57 2.46
CA VAL A 216 19.78 22.57 1.00
C VAL A 216 20.48 23.85 0.56
N ASP A 217 20.11 25.02 1.12
CA ASP A 217 20.77 26.30 0.83
C ASP A 217 22.26 26.21 1.17
N GLN A 218 22.57 25.66 2.36
CA GLN A 218 23.95 25.48 2.84
C GLN A 218 24.81 24.68 1.87
N VAL A 219 24.31 23.56 1.32
CA VAL A 219 25.10 22.78 0.36
C VAL A 219 25.13 23.41 -1.03
N VAL A 220 24.03 24.02 -1.51
CA VAL A 220 23.95 24.56 -2.87
C VAL A 220 24.83 25.80 -3.06
N VAL A 221 24.95 26.65 -2.03
CA VAL A 221 25.84 27.83 -2.09
C VAL A 221 27.31 27.43 -2.23
N LEU A 222 27.71 26.31 -1.61
CA LEU A 222 29.06 25.76 -1.77
C LEU A 222 29.29 25.27 -3.21
N PHE A 223 28.30 24.60 -3.82
CA PHE A 223 28.38 24.20 -5.22
C PHE A 223 28.52 25.39 -6.16
N TYR A 224 27.70 26.42 -5.96
CA TYR A 224 27.76 27.65 -6.74
C TYR A 224 29.13 28.33 -6.64
N TRP A 225 29.68 28.49 -5.44
CA TRP A 225 30.97 29.15 -5.28
C TRP A 225 32.11 28.34 -5.94
N MET A 226 32.11 27.02 -5.80
CA MET A 226 33.13 26.15 -6.42
C MET A 226 33.06 26.17 -7.95
N HIS A 227 31.85 26.15 -8.51
CA HIS A 227 31.62 26.22 -9.95
C HIS A 227 32.01 27.60 -10.51
N LYS A 228 31.59 28.69 -9.87
CA LYS A 228 31.90 30.07 -10.27
C LYS A 228 33.40 30.36 -10.32
N ASN A 229 34.16 29.81 -9.37
CA ASN A 229 35.61 29.96 -9.32
C ASN A 229 36.37 28.93 -10.18
N LYS A 230 35.65 28.07 -10.92
CA LYS A 230 36.21 27.02 -11.80
C LYS A 230 37.20 26.09 -11.08
N LEU A 231 36.90 25.78 -9.82
CA LEU A 231 37.77 24.96 -8.96
C LEU A 231 37.41 23.49 -9.03
N LEU A 232 36.12 23.19 -8.82
CA LEU A 232 35.56 21.84 -8.90
C LEU A 232 34.12 21.93 -9.38
N ASP A 233 33.80 21.20 -10.45
CA ASP A 233 32.43 21.09 -10.95
C ASP A 233 31.68 19.95 -10.25
N VAL A 234 32.39 18.88 -9.89
CA VAL A 234 31.82 17.68 -9.28
C VAL A 234 32.11 17.68 -7.79
N ILE A 235 31.05 17.63 -6.98
CA ILE A 235 31.13 17.64 -5.52
C ILE A 235 30.41 16.43 -4.95
N ASP A 236 31.05 15.77 -4.00
CA ASP A 236 30.50 14.66 -3.23
C ASP A 236 30.27 15.04 -1.76
N LYS A 237 29.85 14.06 -0.94
CA LYS A 237 29.58 14.27 0.49
C LYS A 237 30.82 14.70 1.29
N ASP A 238 32.01 14.23 0.91
CA ASP A 238 33.26 14.42 1.64
C ASP A 238 33.89 15.77 1.23
N THR A 239 33.76 16.15 -0.05
CA THR A 239 34.04 17.50 -0.55
C THR A 239 33.13 18.53 0.13
N ALA A 240 31.81 18.31 0.15
CA ALA A 240 30.87 19.21 0.82
C ALA A 240 31.15 19.32 2.33
N PHE A 241 31.48 18.21 2.98
CA PHE A 241 31.93 18.20 4.37
C PHE A 241 33.19 19.06 4.58
N THR A 242 34.18 18.93 3.70
CA THR A 242 35.43 19.68 3.79
C THR A 242 35.19 21.18 3.59
N LEU A 243 34.34 21.55 2.63
CA LEU A 243 33.94 22.94 2.39
C LEU A 243 33.22 23.55 3.61
N LEU A 244 32.31 22.80 4.24
CA LEU A 244 31.65 23.21 5.49
C LEU A 244 32.66 23.45 6.63
N ARG A 245 33.72 22.63 6.71
CA ARG A 245 34.81 22.84 7.68
C ARG A 245 35.63 24.09 7.39
N ILE A 246 35.87 24.42 6.11
CA ILE A 246 36.59 25.64 5.70
C ILE A 246 35.80 26.88 6.12
N VAL A 247 34.49 26.88 5.90
CA VAL A 247 33.60 27.97 6.35
C VAL A 247 33.23 27.88 7.83
N LYS A 248 33.91 27.04 8.62
CA LYS A 248 33.73 26.90 10.07
C LYS A 248 32.28 26.60 10.51
N GLU A 249 31.48 25.96 9.66
CA GLU A 249 30.11 25.59 9.96
C GLU A 249 30.04 24.26 10.73
N PRO A 250 29.27 24.17 11.83
CA PRO A 250 29.03 22.92 12.51
C PRO A 250 28.17 21.97 11.67
N ILE A 251 28.58 20.71 11.59
CA ILE A 251 27.85 19.69 10.83
C ILE A 251 26.72 19.16 11.69
N THR A 252 25.61 19.89 11.68
CA THR A 252 24.39 19.57 12.45
C THR A 252 23.41 18.69 11.67
N PHE A 253 23.74 18.33 10.43
CA PHE A 253 22.84 17.61 9.53
C PHE A 253 23.51 16.51 8.70
N ASN A 254 22.66 15.66 8.11
CA ASN A 254 23.08 14.59 7.21
C ASN A 254 23.32 15.17 5.80
N ILE A 255 24.59 15.36 5.44
CA ILE A 255 25.00 15.94 4.15
C ILE A 255 24.48 15.10 2.97
N PRO A 256 24.62 13.75 2.94
CA PRO A 256 24.04 12.93 1.86
C PRO A 256 22.55 13.15 1.65
N GLN A 257 21.78 13.33 2.73
CA GLN A 257 20.34 13.60 2.63
C GLN A 257 20.07 15.01 2.09
N ALA A 258 20.87 16.01 2.46
CA ALA A 258 20.75 17.35 1.92
C ALA A 258 21.05 17.38 0.41
N LEU A 259 22.13 16.72 -0.03
CA LEU A 259 22.46 16.56 -1.45
C LEU A 259 21.38 15.81 -2.23
N SER A 260 20.82 14.73 -1.64
CA SER A 260 19.72 14.00 -2.26
C SER A 260 18.46 14.86 -2.39
N ASN A 261 18.12 15.69 -1.40
CA ASN A 261 17.00 16.60 -1.48
C ASN A 261 17.24 17.71 -2.51
N ALA A 262 18.44 18.28 -2.52
CA ALA A 262 18.87 19.31 -3.47
C ALA A 262 18.75 18.81 -4.92
N SER A 263 19.07 17.55 -5.18
CA SER A 263 18.94 16.95 -6.51
C SER A 263 17.53 16.52 -6.86
N THR A 264 16.87 15.75 -6.02
CA THR A 264 15.58 15.12 -6.37
C THR A 264 14.38 16.06 -6.19
N ARG A 265 14.30 16.76 -5.06
CA ARG A 265 13.13 17.59 -4.72
C ARG A 265 13.23 18.98 -5.32
N ASN A 266 14.41 19.59 -5.17
CA ASN A 266 14.61 20.97 -5.57
C ASN A 266 15.11 21.11 -7.01
N ARG A 267 15.89 20.13 -7.48
CA ARG A 267 16.58 20.14 -8.78
C ARG A 267 17.55 21.33 -8.90
N TYR A 268 18.33 21.59 -7.85
CA TYR A 268 19.39 22.61 -7.87
C TYR A 268 20.75 22.02 -8.26
N ILE A 269 20.91 20.72 -8.06
CA ILE A 269 22.11 19.97 -8.45
C ILE A 269 21.65 18.70 -9.18
N ARG A 270 22.48 18.16 -10.07
CA ARG A 270 22.17 16.93 -10.83
C ARG A 270 23.25 15.89 -10.61
N SER A 271 22.90 14.61 -10.73
CA SER A 271 23.89 13.52 -10.61
C SER A 271 24.80 13.50 -11.84
N ASN A 272 26.09 13.28 -11.63
CA ASN A 272 27.08 13.10 -12.71
C ASN A 272 27.17 11.64 -13.20
N GLY A 273 26.12 10.84 -13.04
CA GLY A 273 26.14 9.39 -13.31
C GLY A 273 26.85 8.56 -12.23
N GLU A 274 27.78 9.14 -11.47
CA GLU A 274 28.41 8.49 -10.33
C GLU A 274 27.63 8.64 -9.02
N LYS A 275 27.55 7.56 -8.26
CA LYS A 275 26.77 7.50 -7.02
C LYS A 275 27.32 8.49 -5.98
N GLY A 276 26.49 9.47 -5.61
CA GLY A 276 26.82 10.44 -4.57
C GLY A 276 27.68 11.61 -5.04
N ARG A 277 27.92 11.73 -6.36
CA ARG A 277 28.60 12.86 -6.99
C ARG A 277 27.60 13.68 -7.78
N TYR A 278 27.67 14.99 -7.59
CA TYR A 278 26.71 15.92 -8.15
C TYR A 278 27.42 17.10 -8.82
N LEU A 279 26.74 17.68 -9.81
CA LEU A 279 27.09 18.90 -10.51
C LEU A 279 26.05 19.97 -10.17
N LEU A 280 26.45 21.23 -10.19
CA LEU A 280 25.48 22.33 -10.16
C LEU A 280 24.62 22.31 -11.44
N ASP A 281 23.34 22.63 -11.28
CA ASP A 281 22.41 22.76 -12.40
C ASP A 281 22.07 24.24 -12.61
N GLU A 282 21.65 24.64 -13.82
CA GLU A 282 21.32 26.04 -14.16
C GLU A 282 20.31 26.63 -13.17
N LYS A 283 19.29 25.83 -12.80
CA LYS A 283 18.30 26.21 -11.79
C LYS A 283 18.90 26.45 -10.40
N GLY A 284 19.97 25.74 -10.06
CA GLY A 284 20.72 25.94 -8.82
C GLY A 284 21.49 27.26 -8.83
N GLU A 285 22.08 27.61 -9.97
CA GLU A 285 22.74 28.92 -10.16
C GLU A 285 21.75 30.06 -9.96
N ASP A 286 20.63 30.02 -10.70
CA ASP A 286 19.55 31.01 -10.59
C ASP A 286 19.02 31.13 -9.16
N TYR A 287 18.91 30.01 -8.45
CA TYR A 287 18.46 30.00 -7.06
C TYR A 287 19.42 30.76 -6.16
N VAL A 288 20.73 30.59 -6.34
CA VAL A 288 21.72 31.30 -5.52
C VAL A 288 21.73 32.78 -5.88
N THR A 289 21.78 33.12 -7.16
CA THR A 289 21.91 34.50 -7.64
C THR A 289 20.67 35.36 -7.42
N HIS A 290 19.47 34.84 -7.61
CA HIS A 290 18.24 35.62 -7.57
C HIS A 290 17.38 35.40 -6.33
N LYS A 291 17.62 34.31 -5.58
CA LYS A 291 16.77 33.97 -4.44
C LYS A 291 17.51 33.92 -3.13
N LEU A 292 18.80 33.58 -3.10
CA LEU A 292 19.58 33.66 -1.87
C LEU A 292 20.23 35.02 -1.68
N MET A 293 20.73 35.65 -2.75
CA MET A 293 21.32 36.99 -2.67
C MET A 293 20.28 38.08 -2.37
N ASP A 294 19.05 37.92 -2.86
CA ASP A 294 17.97 38.92 -2.67
C ASP A 294 17.19 38.74 -1.36
N ARG A 295 17.49 37.68 -0.58
CA ARG A 295 16.91 37.49 0.75
C ARG A 295 17.60 38.40 1.75
N LYS A 296 16.96 39.54 2.02
CA LYS A 296 17.26 40.39 3.18
C LYS A 296 16.73 39.78 4.47
#